data_AF-A0A6B9FR88-F1
#
_entry.id   AF-A0A6B9FR88-F1
#
_cell.length_a   1.000
_cell.length_b   1.000
_cell.length_c   1.000
_cell.angle_alpha   90.00
_cell.angle_beta   90.00
_cell.angle_gamma   90.00
#
_symmetry.space_group_name_H-M   'P 1'
#
loop_
_entity.id
_entity.type
_entity.pdbx_description
1 polymer ?
#
loop_
_entity_poly.entity_id
_entity_poly.type
_entity_poly.pdbx_seq_one_letter_code
_entity_poly.pdbx_strand_id
1 'polypeptide(L)'
;MSTNQFDRCGFEDELAALIAQNQSSDVQDERQALFEALSDLEDRAKAGAASMSTLRKIAEGRFLVGILRDAVRPVPVVSLRTVLRARGRAGRGSGARALAAADLDA
;
A
#
# COMPACT_ATOMS: atom_id res chain seq x y z
N MET A 1 22.34 -2.33 -31.93
CA MET A 1 22.71 -2.12 -30.51
C MET A 1 21.46 -2.38 -29.68
N SER A 2 21.40 -3.55 -29.02
CA SER A 2 20.22 -4.06 -28.33
C SER A 2 20.33 -3.79 -26.81
N THR A 3 20.12 -2.55 -26.40
CA THR A 3 20.12 -2.17 -24.97
C THR A 3 18.84 -2.61 -24.24
N ASN A 4 17.71 -2.69 -24.95
CA ASN A 4 16.41 -3.05 -24.38
C ASN A 4 16.27 -4.49 -23.85
N GLN A 5 17.17 -5.41 -24.24
CA GLN A 5 17.07 -6.81 -23.84
C GLN A 5 17.74 -7.08 -22.48
N PHE A 6 18.77 -6.30 -22.13
CA PHE A 6 19.48 -6.42 -20.85
C PHE A 6 18.65 -5.84 -19.68
N ASP A 7 17.94 -4.73 -19.89
CA ASP A 7 17.06 -4.16 -18.86
C ASP A 7 15.86 -5.07 -18.54
N ARG A 8 15.34 -5.79 -19.55
CA ARG A 8 14.18 -6.66 -19.36
C ARG A 8 14.48 -7.87 -18.48
N CYS A 9 15.66 -8.48 -18.63
CA CYS A 9 16.04 -9.66 -17.84
C CYS A 9 16.35 -9.25 -16.39
N GLY A 10 17.12 -8.17 -16.21
CA GLY A 10 17.57 -7.74 -14.89
C GLY A 10 16.43 -7.45 -13.90
N PHE A 11 15.43 -6.68 -14.31
CA PHE A 11 14.31 -6.35 -13.42
C PHE A 11 13.39 -7.55 -13.12
N GLU A 12 13.21 -8.46 -14.07
CA GLU A 12 12.41 -9.67 -13.85
C GLU A 12 13.15 -10.68 -12.95
N ASP A 13 14.47 -10.79 -13.09
CA ASP A 13 15.32 -11.62 -12.24
C ASP A 13 15.40 -11.07 -10.81
N GLU A 14 15.51 -9.74 -10.65
CA GLU A 14 15.48 -9.07 -9.35
C GLU A 14 14.11 -9.21 -8.67
N LEU A 15 13.01 -9.09 -9.43
CA LEU A 15 11.66 -9.39 -8.92
C LEU A 15 11.55 -10.83 -8.42
N ALA A 16 12.06 -11.80 -9.18
CA ALA A 16 12.05 -13.21 -8.77
C ALA A 16 12.86 -13.44 -7.49
N ALA A 17 14.03 -12.80 -7.37
CA ALA A 17 14.86 -12.89 -6.17
C ALA A 17 14.17 -12.30 -4.93
N LEU A 18 13.54 -11.12 -5.06
CA LEU A 18 12.82 -10.46 -3.96
C LEU A 18 11.64 -11.32 -3.46
N ILE A 19 10.89 -11.92 -4.38
CA ILE A 19 9.78 -12.81 -4.04
C ILE A 19 10.30 -14.09 -3.37
N ALA A 20 11.34 -14.73 -3.92
CA ALA A 20 11.90 -15.97 -3.38
C ALA A 20 12.47 -15.79 -1.97
N GLN A 21 13.16 -14.67 -1.71
CA GLN A 21 13.75 -14.36 -0.41
C GLN A 21 12.70 -14.24 0.72
N ASN A 22 11.44 -13.93 0.38
CA ASN A 22 10.38 -13.67 1.35
C ASN A 22 9.34 -14.79 1.49
N GLN A 23 9.43 -15.88 0.72
CA GLN A 23 8.56 -17.05 0.90
C GLN A 23 8.76 -17.77 2.24
N SER A 24 9.79 -17.39 3.01
CA SER A 24 10.15 -18.01 4.29
C SER A 24 9.78 -17.18 5.52
N SER A 25 9.29 -15.95 5.38
CA SER A 25 9.15 -15.04 6.52
C SER A 25 7.71 -14.72 6.89
N ASP A 26 7.37 -14.95 8.16
CA ASP A 26 6.10 -14.56 8.75
C ASP A 26 6.22 -13.26 9.58
N VAL A 27 7.32 -12.53 9.44
CA VAL A 27 7.59 -11.30 10.19
C VAL A 27 6.96 -10.10 9.48
N GLN A 28 6.18 -9.28 10.21
CA GLN A 28 5.52 -8.09 9.64
C GLN A 28 6.52 -7.07 9.08
N ASP A 29 7.64 -6.84 9.77
CA ASP A 29 8.66 -5.87 9.37
C ASP A 29 9.35 -6.29 8.05
N GLU A 30 9.58 -7.58 7.85
CA GLU A 30 10.16 -8.12 6.61
C GLU A 30 9.20 -7.99 5.43
N ARG A 31 7.90 -8.18 5.66
CA ARG A 31 6.86 -7.94 4.64
C ARG A 31 6.73 -6.46 4.26
N GLN A 32 6.90 -5.55 5.22
CA GLN A 32 6.93 -4.11 4.93
C GLN A 32 8.18 -3.74 4.12
N ALA A 33 9.35 -4.25 4.50
CA ALA A 33 10.60 -4.04 3.77
C ALA A 33 10.53 -4.59 2.33
N LEU A 34 9.89 -5.75 2.13
CA LEU A 34 9.64 -6.29 0.78
C LEU A 34 8.73 -5.37 -0.04
N PHE A 35 7.65 -4.85 0.56
CA PHE A 35 6.75 -3.95 -0.14
C PHE A 35 7.47 -2.66 -0.58
N GLU A 36 8.35 -2.13 0.26
CA GLU A 36 9.20 -0.98 -0.07
C GLU A 36 10.18 -1.32 -1.19
N ALA A 37 10.91 -2.45 -1.09
CA ALA A 37 11.84 -2.89 -2.13
C ALA A 37 11.16 -3.10 -3.51
N LEU A 38 9.93 -3.63 -3.54
CA LEU A 38 9.15 -3.76 -4.76
C LEU A 38 8.68 -2.41 -5.31
N SER A 39 8.40 -1.44 -4.44
CA SER A 39 8.04 -0.07 -4.86
C SER A 39 9.24 0.63 -5.49
N ASP A 40 10.42 0.52 -4.88
CA ASP A 40 11.68 1.04 -5.42
C ASP A 40 12.07 0.38 -6.74
N LEU A 41 11.83 -0.94 -6.87
CA LEU A 41 12.02 -1.66 -8.13
C LEU A 41 11.07 -1.14 -9.22
N GLU A 42 9.81 -0.88 -8.89
CA GLU A 42 8.83 -0.31 -9.83
C GLU A 42 9.26 1.09 -10.31
N ASP A 43 9.75 1.93 -9.40
CA ASP A 43 10.18 3.29 -9.73
C ASP A 43 11.46 3.31 -10.58
N ARG A 44 12.45 2.46 -10.27
CA ARG A 44 13.64 2.29 -11.13
C ARG A 44 13.28 1.74 -12.50
N ALA A 45 12.35 0.78 -12.59
CA ALA A 45 11.90 0.23 -13.86
C ALA A 45 11.15 1.29 -14.70
N LYS A 46 10.35 2.16 -14.08
CA LYS A 46 9.72 3.30 -14.76
C LYS A 46 10.76 4.30 -15.27
N ALA A 47 11.72 4.67 -14.44
CA ALA A 47 12.79 5.60 -14.80
C ALA A 47 13.67 5.05 -15.93
N GLY A 48 13.92 3.73 -15.95
CA GLY A 48 14.64 3.03 -17.00
C GLY A 48 13.82 2.73 -18.26
N ALA A 49 12.59 3.25 -18.38
CA ALA A 49 11.68 2.98 -19.50
C ALA A 49 11.51 1.47 -19.79
N ALA A 50 11.42 0.66 -18.74
CA ALA A 50 11.21 -0.78 -18.85
C ALA A 50 9.94 -1.10 -19.64
N SER A 51 9.92 -2.29 -20.24
CA SER A 51 8.77 -2.70 -21.05
C SER A 51 7.48 -2.71 -20.22
N MET A 52 6.34 -2.38 -20.85
CA MET A 52 5.02 -2.47 -20.20
C MET A 52 4.76 -3.85 -19.60
N SER A 53 5.29 -4.92 -20.22
CA SER A 53 5.16 -6.29 -19.69
C SER A 53 5.92 -6.48 -18.38
N THR A 54 7.10 -5.87 -18.25
CA THR A 54 7.94 -5.92 -17.05
C THR A 54 7.31 -5.10 -15.93
N LEU A 55 6.86 -3.88 -16.23
CA LEU A 55 6.15 -3.03 -15.26
C LEU A 55 4.90 -3.72 -14.71
N ARG A 56 4.15 -4.43 -15.56
CA ARG A 56 2.97 -5.19 -15.14
C ARG A 56 3.33 -6.29 -14.14
N LYS A 57 4.38 -7.07 -14.40
CA LYS A 57 4.84 -8.14 -13.49
C LYS A 57 5.28 -7.57 -12.13
N ILE A 58 6.02 -6.46 -12.14
CA ILE A 58 6.46 -5.80 -10.90
C ILE A 58 5.25 -5.30 -10.10
N ALA A 59 4.30 -4.62 -10.76
CA ALA A 59 3.08 -4.12 -10.12
C ALA A 59 2.20 -5.25 -9.56
N GLU A 60 2.11 -6.39 -10.27
CA GLU A 60 1.41 -7.59 -9.80
C GLU A 60 2.08 -8.19 -8.56
N GLY A 61 3.41 -8.31 -8.56
CA GLY A 61 4.18 -8.74 -7.38
C GLY A 61 3.93 -7.83 -6.17
N ARG A 62 4.00 -6.51 -6.37
CA ARG A 62 3.72 -5.51 -5.32
C ARG A 62 2.28 -5.60 -4.80
N PHE A 63 1.31 -5.83 -5.69
CA PHE A 63 -0.10 -5.98 -5.32
C PHE A 63 -0.31 -7.20 -4.41
N LEU A 64 0.23 -8.37 -4.78
CA LEU A 64 0.11 -9.59 -3.99
C LEU A 64 0.78 -9.45 -2.61
N VAL A 65 1.97 -8.84 -2.55
CA VAL A 65 2.64 -8.55 -1.27
C VAL A 65 1.83 -7.56 -0.44
N GLY A 66 1.22 -6.55 -1.06
CA GLY A 66 0.33 -5.61 -0.39
C GLY A 66 -0.87 -6.29 0.28
N ILE A 67 -1.48 -7.27 -0.39
CA ILE A 67 -2.55 -8.08 0.21
C ILE A 67 -2.04 -8.83 1.44
N LEU A 68 -0.89 -9.51 1.32
CA LEU A 68 -0.32 -10.28 2.44
C LEU A 68 0.05 -9.38 3.63
N ARG A 69 0.59 -8.18 3.36
CA ARG A 69 0.87 -7.18 4.37
C ARG A 69 -0.42 -6.75 5.10
N ASP A 70 -1.45 -6.40 4.33
CA ASP A 70 -2.69 -5.83 4.87
C ASP A 70 -3.57 -6.90 5.56
N ALA A 71 -3.53 -8.16 5.11
CA ALA A 71 -4.23 -9.27 5.72
C ALA A 71 -3.71 -9.60 7.14
N VAL A 72 -2.42 -9.36 7.40
CA VAL A 72 -1.80 -9.56 8.72
C VAL A 72 -1.87 -8.28 9.58
N ARG A 73 -2.31 -7.16 9.02
CA ARG A 73 -2.40 -5.90 9.76
C ARG A 73 -3.40 -6.09 10.91
N PRO A 74 -2.97 -5.99 12.18
CA PRO A 74 -3.89 -6.10 13.30
C PRO A 74 -4.88 -4.95 13.19
N VAL A 75 -6.12 -5.25 12.82
CA VAL A 75 -7.21 -4.28 12.90
C VAL A 75 -7.31 -3.91 14.37
N PRO A 76 -7.12 -2.63 14.75
CA PRO A 76 -7.31 -2.24 16.13
C PRO A 76 -8.79 -2.44 16.46
N VAL A 77 -9.10 -3.57 17.11
CA VAL A 77 -10.43 -3.88 17.62
C VAL A 77 -10.64 -2.96 18.81
N VAL A 78 -11.19 -1.77 18.52
CA VAL A 78 -11.62 -0.85 19.57
C VAL A 78 -12.73 -1.54 20.36
N SER A 79 -12.59 -1.56 21.68
CA SER A 79 -13.64 -2.14 22.52
C SER A 79 -14.98 -1.44 22.24
N LEU A 80 -16.08 -2.20 22.23
CA LEU A 80 -17.44 -1.65 22.10
C LEU A 80 -17.68 -0.50 23.09
N ARG A 81 -17.06 -0.54 24.29
CA ARG A 81 -17.13 0.55 25.28
C ARG A 81 -16.48 1.85 24.78
N THR A 82 -15.36 1.76 24.07
CA THR A 82 -14.68 2.93 23.48
C THR A 82 -15.54 3.55 22.39
N VAL A 83 -16.14 2.73 21.52
CA VAL A 83 -17.06 3.18 20.46
C VAL A 83 -18.32 3.82 21.05
N LEU A 84 -18.92 3.20 22.06
CA LEU A 84 -20.12 3.72 22.74
C LEU A 84 -19.82 5.01 23.52
N ARG A 85 -18.65 5.14 24.16
CA ARG A 85 -18.24 6.39 24.81
C ARG A 85 -17.99 7.51 23.80
N ALA A 86 -17.37 7.24 22.65
CA ALA A 86 -17.19 8.24 21.60
C ALA A 86 -18.55 8.74 21.06
N ARG A 87 -19.51 7.82 20.83
CA ARG A 87 -20.88 8.17 20.41
C ARG A 87 -21.65 8.93 21.50
N GLY A 88 -21.51 8.53 22.76
CA GLY A 88 -22.09 9.22 23.91
C GLY A 88 -21.54 10.64 24.12
N ARG A 89 -20.30 10.89 23.68
CA ARG A 89 -19.66 12.22 23.73
C ARG A 89 -20.08 13.09 22.54
N ALA A 90 -20.26 12.51 21.36
CA ALA A 90 -20.79 13.22 20.19
C ALA A 90 -22.26 13.67 20.37
N GLY A 91 -23.06 12.92 21.15
CA GLY A 91 -24.45 13.26 21.46
C GLY A 91 -24.68 14.31 22.55
N ARG A 92 -23.63 14.85 23.20
CA ARG A 92 -23.76 15.81 24.32
C ARG A 92 -23.14 17.19 24.08
N GLY A 93 -22.67 17.52 22.87
CA GLY A 93 -22.01 18.82 22.67
C GLY A 93 -21.72 19.28 21.24
N SER A 94 -22.38 18.77 20.20
CA SER A 94 -22.11 19.21 18.82
C SER A 94 -23.39 19.49 18.02
N GLY A 95 -24.23 20.38 18.55
CA GLY A 95 -25.40 20.91 17.85
C GLY A 95 -25.25 22.37 17.39
N ALA A 96 -24.05 22.90 17.15
CA ALA A 96 -23.89 24.36 17.00
C ALA A 96 -22.90 24.89 15.94
N ARG A 97 -22.38 24.12 14.97
CA ARG A 97 -21.41 24.72 14.03
C ARG A 97 -21.34 24.25 12.57
N ALA A 98 -22.31 23.50 12.05
CA ALA A 98 -22.22 23.00 10.66
C ALA A 98 -23.45 23.29 9.76
N LEU A 99 -24.41 24.11 10.20
CA LEU A 99 -25.65 24.42 9.44
C LEU A 99 -25.95 25.92 9.31
N ALA A 100 -24.98 26.80 9.55
CA ALA A 100 -25.15 28.26 9.49
C ALA A 100 -24.19 28.94 8.49
N ALA A 101 -23.96 28.33 7.33
CA ALA A 101 -23.15 28.92 6.26
C ALA A 101 -23.73 28.69 4.86
N ALA A 102 -25.05 28.46 4.75
CA ALA A 102 -25.68 28.17 3.46
C ALA A 102 -27.01 28.87 3.21
N ASP A 103 -27.38 29.91 3.97
CA ASP A 103 -28.55 30.72 3.58
C ASP A 103 -28.42 32.17 4.05
N LEU A 104 -28.76 33.08 3.12
CA LEU A 104 -28.87 34.55 3.20
C LEU A 104 -27.63 35.39 2.82
N ASP A 105 -27.44 35.56 1.51
CA ASP A 105 -27.24 36.90 0.91
C ASP A 105 -27.64 36.89 -0.59
N ALA A 106 -28.88 37.31 -0.87
CA ALA A 106 -29.38 38.02 -2.07
C ALA A 106 -30.90 38.20 -1.99
#